data_AF-A0A7K3G295-F1
#
_entry.id   AF-A0A7K3G295-F1
#
_cell.length_a   1.000
_cell.length_b   1.000
_cell.length_c   1.000
_cell.angle_alpha   90.00
_cell.angle_beta   90.00
_cell.angle_gamma   90.00
#
_symmetry.space_group_name_H-M   'P 1'
#
loop_
_entity.id
_entity.type
_entity.pdbx_description
1 polymer ?
#
loop_
_entity_poly.entity_id
_entity_poly.type
_entity_poly.pdbx_seq_one_letter_code
_entity_poly.pdbx_strand_id
1 'polypeptide(L)'
;MSTVGNRSIRPRGTDPVPAPEVAGIPGNPGASMRRTALDGLPELTRPTTVSTDDAQPLSAALLTRLAELDEGTPEHAYVRNTLVELNLSLVKFAARRFRNRAEPTEDIIQVGTIGLIKAINRFDPDRAVDFSAFALPTIVGEMKRFFRDTSWAVRVPRRLQELRIDLAKTADHLEQHLGRRPTRTELAHHLHLTEEEVAEGQLAAHGYATRSLDT
;
A
#
# COMPACT_ATOMS: atom_id res chain seq x y z
N MET A 1 60.40 -52.06 26.17
CA MET A 1 60.34 -51.58 27.57
C MET A 1 60.96 -50.20 27.61
N SER A 2 60.16 -49.14 27.71
CA SER A 2 60.62 -47.80 28.08
C SER A 2 59.51 -47.05 28.81
N THR A 3 59.73 -46.86 30.10
CA THR A 3 58.99 -45.99 31.02
C THR A 3 59.59 -44.59 30.90
N VAL A 4 58.79 -43.57 30.54
CA VAL A 4 59.14 -42.16 30.82
C VAL A 4 57.87 -41.41 31.20
N GLY A 5 57.94 -40.73 32.35
CA GLY A 5 56.84 -40.12 33.07
C GLY A 5 56.19 -38.91 32.37
N ASN A 6 54.88 -38.84 32.52
CA ASN A 6 54.04 -37.73 32.07
C ASN A 6 54.13 -36.56 33.07
N ARG A 7 54.89 -35.52 32.74
CA ARG A 7 54.88 -34.24 33.48
C ARG A 7 53.72 -33.38 32.99
N SER A 8 52.80 -33.16 33.91
CA SER A 8 51.74 -32.14 33.92
C SER A 8 52.25 -30.76 33.46
N ILE A 9 51.70 -30.25 32.37
CA ILE A 9 51.73 -28.82 32.01
C ILE A 9 50.28 -28.38 31.83
N ARG A 10 49.78 -27.58 32.77
CA ARG A 10 48.45 -26.96 32.67
C ARG A 10 48.47 -25.93 31.52
N PRO A 11 47.41 -25.84 30.69
CA PRO A 11 47.28 -24.72 29.77
C PRO A 11 47.08 -23.43 30.58
N ARG A 12 47.86 -22.39 30.24
CA ARG A 12 47.65 -21.03 30.76
C ARG A 12 46.24 -20.59 30.39
N GLY A 13 45.48 -20.11 31.36
CA GLY A 13 44.23 -19.41 31.10
C GLY A 13 44.51 -18.25 30.14
N THR A 14 43.85 -18.27 28.99
CA THR A 14 43.64 -17.08 28.19
C THR A 14 42.54 -16.31 28.91
N ASP A 15 42.92 -15.29 29.67
CA ASP A 15 41.94 -14.29 30.11
C ASP A 15 41.19 -13.78 28.87
N PRO A 16 39.85 -13.69 28.91
CA PRO A 16 39.11 -13.11 27.81
C PRO A 16 39.60 -11.67 27.64
N VAL A 17 40.18 -11.38 26.48
CA VAL A 17 40.44 -10.01 26.03
C VAL A 17 39.13 -9.26 26.21
N PRO A 18 39.07 -8.17 27.01
CA PRO A 18 37.86 -7.39 27.12
C PRO A 18 37.50 -6.93 25.71
N ALA A 19 36.28 -7.26 25.28
CA ALA A 19 35.71 -6.73 24.05
C ALA A 19 35.94 -5.21 24.05
N PRO A 20 36.28 -4.59 22.91
CA PRO A 20 36.43 -3.15 22.86
C PRO A 20 35.13 -2.54 23.36
N GLU A 21 35.24 -1.88 24.51
CA GLU A 21 34.20 -1.01 25.04
C GLU A 21 33.86 -0.06 23.90
N VAL A 22 32.67 -0.24 23.32
CA VAL A 22 32.17 0.64 22.26
C VAL A 22 31.89 1.96 22.94
N ALA A 23 32.94 2.77 23.06
CA ALA A 23 32.89 4.15 23.49
C ALA A 23 31.77 4.80 22.69
N GLY A 24 30.76 5.31 23.40
CA GLY A 24 29.56 5.89 22.81
C GLY A 24 29.94 6.84 21.70
N ILE A 25 29.43 6.57 20.50
CA ILE A 25 29.53 7.51 19.39
C ILE A 25 28.91 8.82 19.89
N PRO A 26 29.67 9.94 19.95
CA PRO A 26 29.14 11.19 20.43
C PRO A 26 27.98 11.61 19.52
N GLY A 27 26.78 11.66 20.11
CA GLY A 27 25.56 12.26 19.61
C GLY A 27 25.31 12.12 18.11
N ASN A 28 24.70 11.02 17.67
CA ASN A 28 23.98 11.05 16.39
C ASN A 28 22.94 12.18 16.48
N PRO A 29 23.07 13.30 15.73
CA PRO A 29 22.16 14.45 15.85
C PRO A 29 20.71 14.02 15.62
N GLY A 30 20.51 13.05 14.71
CA GLY A 30 19.22 12.45 14.46
C GLY A 30 18.68 11.61 15.62
N ALA A 31 19.52 10.98 16.44
CA ALA A 31 19.06 10.24 17.63
C ALA A 31 18.66 11.16 18.79
N SER A 32 19.29 12.34 18.89
CA SER A 32 18.88 13.36 19.87
C SER A 32 17.55 13.99 19.46
N MET A 33 17.44 14.41 18.20
CA MET A 33 16.21 14.99 17.64
C MET A 33 15.02 14.03 17.75
N ARG A 34 15.18 12.74 17.41
CA ARG A 34 14.11 11.73 17.54
C ARG A 34 13.60 11.58 18.97
N ARG A 35 14.50 11.54 19.96
CA ARG A 35 14.14 11.51 21.38
C ARG A 35 13.34 12.74 21.80
N THR A 36 13.76 13.92 21.35
CA THR A 36 13.05 15.18 21.61
C THR A 36 11.65 15.18 20.98
N ALA A 37 11.53 14.69 19.75
CA ALA A 37 10.25 14.63 19.05
C ALA A 37 9.25 13.66 19.72
N LEU A 38 9.73 12.50 20.16
CA LEU A 38 8.91 11.47 20.79
C LEU A 38 8.59 11.76 22.26
N ASP A 39 9.35 12.61 22.94
CA ASP A 39 9.10 13.05 24.32
C ASP A 39 8.77 11.89 25.30
N GLY A 40 9.60 10.85 25.26
CA GLY A 40 9.41 9.65 26.08
C GLY A 40 8.50 8.57 25.47
N LEU A 41 7.89 8.80 24.31
CA LEU A 41 7.20 7.77 23.53
C LEU A 41 8.20 6.73 22.97
N PRO A 42 7.80 5.45 22.88
CA PRO A 42 8.68 4.40 22.40
C PRO A 42 9.05 4.62 20.93
N GLU A 43 10.35 4.52 20.65
CA GLU A 43 10.84 4.54 19.28
C GLU A 43 10.51 3.20 18.57
N LEU A 44 9.82 3.28 17.44
CA LEU A 44 9.42 2.11 16.68
C LEU A 44 10.48 1.73 15.63
N THR A 45 11.24 0.67 15.89
CA THR A 45 12.25 0.17 14.94
C THR A 45 11.63 -0.45 13.68
N ARG A 46 10.36 -0.89 13.74
CA ARG A 46 9.57 -1.43 12.60
C ARG A 46 8.07 -1.13 12.76
N PRO A 47 7.58 0.05 12.37
CA PRO A 47 6.17 0.42 12.56
C PRO A 47 5.19 -0.45 11.76
N THR A 48 5.64 -1.06 10.67
CA THR A 48 4.80 -1.83 9.74
C THR A 48 4.41 -3.23 10.23
N THR A 49 4.97 -3.71 11.35
CA THR A 49 4.71 -5.06 11.91
C THR A 49 3.83 -5.06 13.17
N VAL A 50 3.33 -3.89 13.60
CA VAL A 50 2.52 -3.76 14.82
C VAL A 50 1.08 -4.22 14.54
N SER A 51 0.52 -5.02 15.45
CA SER A 51 -0.90 -5.44 15.40
C SER A 51 -1.83 -4.24 15.49
N THR A 52 -3.05 -4.32 14.93
CA THR A 52 -4.00 -3.19 14.93
C THR A 52 -4.35 -2.71 16.35
N ASP A 53 -4.42 -3.65 17.30
CA ASP A 53 -4.78 -3.36 18.70
C ASP A 53 -3.62 -2.68 19.47
N ASP A 54 -2.36 -3.00 19.15
CA ASP A 54 -1.18 -2.39 19.78
C ASP A 54 -0.83 -1.03 19.14
N ALA A 55 -1.20 -0.83 17.88
CA ALA A 55 -0.92 0.40 17.13
C ALA A 55 -1.85 1.55 17.53
N GLN A 56 -3.04 1.26 18.05
CA GLN A 56 -4.06 2.28 18.37
C GLN A 56 -3.66 3.19 19.54
N PRO A 57 -3.20 2.68 20.71
CA PRO A 57 -2.76 3.53 21.82
C PRO A 57 -1.56 4.40 21.45
N LEU A 58 -0.59 3.84 20.70
CA LEU A 58 0.60 4.57 20.29
C LEU A 58 0.29 5.63 19.23
N SER A 59 -0.64 5.34 18.31
CA SER A 59 -1.13 6.34 17.35
C SER A 59 -1.82 7.51 18.06
N ALA A 60 -2.64 7.23 19.07
CA ALA A 60 -3.30 8.28 19.85
C ALA A 60 -2.28 9.20 20.54
N ALA A 61 -1.29 8.61 21.22
CA ALA A 61 -0.24 9.38 21.91
C ALA A 61 0.59 10.23 20.92
N LEU A 62 0.95 9.67 19.77
CA LEU A 62 1.68 10.40 18.73
C LEU A 62 0.82 11.50 18.09
N LEU A 63 -0.50 11.33 17.96
CA LEU A 63 -1.41 12.37 17.46
C LEU A 63 -1.53 13.55 18.43
N THR A 64 -1.62 13.28 19.73
CA THR A 64 -1.54 14.33 20.76
C THR A 64 -0.20 15.06 20.67
N ARG A 65 0.90 14.32 20.59
CA ARG A 65 2.23 14.93 20.46
C ARG A 65 2.37 15.78 19.19
N LEU A 66 1.82 15.32 18.06
CA LEU A 66 1.85 16.07 16.81
C LEU A 66 1.14 17.42 16.94
N ALA A 67 0.04 17.49 17.69
CA ALA A 67 -0.73 18.72 17.89
C ALA A 67 0.00 19.77 18.76
N GLU A 68 0.98 19.37 19.56
CA GLU A 68 1.81 20.26 20.38
C GLU A 68 3.00 20.85 19.62
N LEU A 69 3.36 20.26 18.47
CA LEU A 69 4.56 20.63 17.71
C LEU A 69 4.22 21.64 16.61
N ASP A 70 5.11 22.62 16.41
CA ASP A 70 4.95 23.61 15.35
C ASP A 70 5.17 22.97 13.96
N GLU A 71 4.25 23.23 13.03
CA GLU A 71 4.36 22.77 11.65
C GLU A 71 5.61 23.34 10.97
N GLY A 72 6.36 22.49 10.28
CA GLY A 72 7.62 22.85 9.62
C GLY A 72 8.87 22.56 10.44
N THR A 73 8.73 22.19 11.72
CA THR A 73 9.86 21.70 12.53
C THR A 73 10.28 20.27 12.14
N PRO A 74 11.57 19.92 12.30
CA PRO A 74 12.04 18.54 12.14
C PRO A 74 11.29 17.54 13.03
N GLU A 75 10.95 17.94 14.24
CA GLU A 75 10.19 17.16 15.23
C GLU A 75 8.78 16.85 14.72
N HIS A 76 8.06 17.86 14.25
CA HIS A 76 6.73 17.69 13.66
C HIS A 76 6.78 16.74 12.46
N ALA A 77 7.76 16.93 11.56
CA ALA A 77 7.92 16.07 10.38
C ALA A 77 8.19 14.61 10.77
N TYR A 78 9.02 14.37 11.78
CA TYR A 78 9.33 13.04 12.27
C TYR A 78 8.10 12.35 12.86
N VAL A 79 7.40 12.98 13.81
CA VAL A 79 6.19 12.41 14.44
C VAL A 79 5.12 12.09 13.38
N ARG A 80 4.90 13.00 12.43
CA ARG A 80 3.95 12.77 11.33
C ARG A 80 4.35 11.56 10.48
N ASN A 81 5.63 11.41 10.13
CA ASN A 81 6.08 10.28 9.33
C ASN A 81 5.94 8.96 10.10
N THR A 82 6.27 8.94 11.40
CA THR A 82 6.06 7.77 12.26
C THR A 82 4.59 7.37 12.33
N LEU A 83 3.67 8.34 12.45
CA LEU A 83 2.23 8.10 12.40
C LEU A 83 1.77 7.48 11.08
N VAL A 84 2.29 7.96 9.95
CA VAL A 84 2.00 7.41 8.62
C VAL A 84 2.47 5.95 8.53
N GLU A 85 3.70 5.66 8.96
CA GLU A 85 4.27 4.32 8.91
C GLU A 85 3.52 3.33 9.80
N LEU A 86 3.16 3.75 11.02
CA LEU A 86 2.40 2.95 11.99
C LEU A 86 1.00 2.59 11.46
N ASN A 87 0.36 3.51 10.73
CA ASN A 87 -1.01 3.36 10.24
C ASN A 87 -1.09 2.88 8.78
N LEU A 88 0.03 2.52 8.16
CA LEU A 88 0.05 2.06 6.76
C LEU A 88 -0.75 0.75 6.56
N SER A 89 -0.83 -0.09 7.59
CA SER A 89 -1.65 -1.31 7.58
C SER A 89 -3.15 -1.01 7.38
N LEU A 90 -3.64 0.11 7.92
CA LEU A 90 -5.02 0.58 7.72
C LEU A 90 -5.29 0.93 6.26
N VAL A 91 -4.33 1.59 5.61
CA VAL A 91 -4.40 1.91 4.17
C VAL A 91 -4.43 0.62 3.34
N LYS A 92 -3.53 -0.33 3.63
CA LYS A 92 -3.52 -1.64 2.96
C LYS A 92 -4.84 -2.39 3.17
N PHE A 93 -5.42 -2.32 4.36
CA PHE A 93 -6.74 -2.88 4.65
C PHE A 93 -7.85 -2.23 3.82
N ALA A 94 -7.86 -0.89 3.69
CA ALA A 94 -8.81 -0.18 2.84
C ALA A 94 -8.64 -0.57 1.36
N ALA A 95 -7.40 -0.62 0.87
CA ALA A 95 -7.06 -0.96 -0.51
C ALA A 95 -7.53 -2.37 -0.92
N ARG A 96 -7.60 -3.34 0.00
CA ARG A 96 -8.09 -4.71 -0.27
C ARG A 96 -9.49 -4.75 -0.89
N ARG A 97 -10.33 -3.73 -0.64
CA ARG A 97 -11.68 -3.60 -1.21
C ARG A 97 -11.68 -3.26 -2.70
N PHE A 98 -10.54 -2.84 -3.25
CA PHE A 98 -10.37 -2.40 -4.64
C PHE A 98 -9.55 -3.37 -5.50
N ARG A 99 -9.24 -4.58 -5.00
CA ARG A 99 -8.38 -5.58 -5.67
C ARG A 99 -8.86 -6.05 -7.05
N ASN A 100 -10.15 -5.94 -7.36
CA ASN A 100 -10.72 -6.37 -8.64
C ASN A 100 -10.74 -5.22 -9.69
N ARG A 101 -9.96 -4.17 -9.49
CA ARG A 101 -9.84 -3.04 -10.42
C ARG A 101 -8.61 -3.20 -11.31
N ALA A 102 -8.64 -2.54 -12.46
CA ALA A 102 -7.57 -2.58 -13.45
C ALA A 102 -6.26 -1.99 -12.94
N GLU A 103 -6.34 -1.01 -12.01
CA GLU A 103 -5.17 -0.25 -11.60
C GLU A 103 -4.23 -1.04 -10.66
N PRO A 104 -2.92 -0.76 -10.72
CA PRO A 104 -1.94 -1.35 -9.82
C PRO A 104 -2.32 -1.14 -8.35
N THR A 105 -2.17 -2.19 -7.54
CA THR A 105 -2.46 -2.11 -6.10
C THR A 105 -1.56 -1.11 -5.38
N GLU A 106 -0.33 -0.91 -5.88
CA GLU A 106 0.62 0.06 -5.34
C GLU A 106 0.12 1.50 -5.48
N ASP A 107 -0.41 1.88 -6.64
CA ASP A 107 -0.99 3.21 -6.89
C ASP A 107 -2.18 3.48 -5.94
N ILE A 108 -3.03 2.48 -5.74
CA ILE A 108 -4.16 2.57 -4.82
C ILE A 108 -3.66 2.80 -3.38
N ILE A 109 -2.61 2.10 -2.96
CA ILE A 109 -2.00 2.27 -1.64
C ILE A 109 -1.38 3.66 -1.53
N GLN A 110 -0.70 4.16 -2.56
CA GLN A 110 -0.09 5.48 -2.56
C GLN A 110 -1.13 6.59 -2.39
N VAL A 111 -2.21 6.55 -3.19
CA VAL A 111 -3.33 7.49 -3.05
C VAL A 111 -3.99 7.36 -1.68
N GLY A 112 -4.19 6.12 -1.21
CA GLY A 112 -4.70 5.88 0.14
C GLY A 112 -3.82 6.48 1.23
N THR A 113 -2.51 6.49 1.03
CA THR A 113 -1.52 7.07 1.94
C THR A 113 -1.62 8.59 1.96
N ILE A 114 -1.90 9.23 0.82
CA ILE A 114 -2.24 10.67 0.77
C ILE A 114 -3.48 10.96 1.61
N GLY A 115 -4.51 10.10 1.53
CA GLY A 115 -5.70 10.21 2.38
C GLY A 115 -5.41 10.04 3.87
N LEU A 116 -4.50 9.13 4.22
CA LEU A 116 -4.03 8.97 5.60
C LEU A 116 -3.31 10.22 6.10
N ILE A 117 -2.39 10.80 5.31
CA ILE A 117 -1.68 12.04 5.66
C ILE A 117 -2.67 13.18 5.88
N LYS A 118 -3.66 13.34 4.98
CA LYS A 118 -4.72 14.34 5.14
C LYS A 118 -5.55 14.12 6.41
N ALA A 119 -5.79 12.87 6.79
CA ALA A 119 -6.49 12.54 8.03
C ALA A 119 -5.64 12.90 9.26
N ILE A 120 -4.35 12.56 9.27
CA ILE A 120 -3.42 12.91 10.36
C ILE A 120 -3.40 14.43 10.57
N ASN A 121 -3.22 15.21 9.50
CA ASN A 121 -3.12 16.67 9.60
C ASN A 121 -4.42 17.36 10.06
N ARG A 122 -5.58 16.69 9.99
CA ARG A 122 -6.90 17.26 10.33
C ARG A 122 -7.53 16.61 11.56
N PHE A 123 -6.88 15.60 12.11
CA PHE A 123 -7.40 14.90 13.27
C PHE A 123 -7.25 15.78 14.51
N ASP A 124 -8.26 15.73 15.35
CA ASP A 124 -8.35 16.50 16.58
C ASP A 124 -8.42 15.48 17.73
N PRO A 125 -7.33 15.33 18.52
CA PRO A 125 -7.25 14.31 19.55
C PRO A 125 -8.20 14.55 20.72
N ASP A 126 -8.75 15.77 20.86
CA ASP A 126 -9.72 16.10 21.91
C ASP A 126 -11.13 15.61 21.56
N ARG A 127 -11.36 15.18 20.32
CA ARG A 127 -12.62 14.53 19.94
C ARG A 127 -12.63 13.09 20.42
N ALA A 128 -13.71 12.69 21.10
CA ALA A 128 -13.94 11.32 21.57
C ALA A 128 -14.27 10.33 20.44
N VAL A 129 -13.45 10.29 19.38
CA VAL A 129 -13.58 9.37 18.24
C VAL A 129 -12.25 8.71 17.94
N ASP A 130 -12.29 7.41 17.66
CA ASP A 130 -11.09 6.67 17.26
C ASP A 130 -10.53 7.20 15.94
N PHE A 131 -9.20 7.38 15.90
CA PHE A 131 -8.50 7.85 14.70
C PHE A 131 -8.82 7.00 13.46
N SER A 132 -8.83 5.67 13.60
CA SER A 132 -9.18 4.75 12.50
C SER A 132 -10.57 5.01 11.93
N ALA A 133 -11.55 5.31 12.78
CA ALA A 133 -12.92 5.61 12.38
C ALA A 133 -13.00 6.96 11.62
N PHE A 134 -12.18 7.93 12.02
CA PHE A 134 -12.06 9.22 11.34
C PHE A 134 -11.28 9.14 10.00
N ALA A 135 -10.18 8.38 9.99
CA ALA A 135 -9.26 8.32 8.86
C ALA A 135 -9.81 7.48 7.69
N LEU A 136 -10.52 6.38 7.97
CA LEU A 136 -11.03 5.47 6.95
C LEU A 136 -11.90 6.16 5.87
N PRO A 137 -12.89 7.02 6.20
CA PRO A 137 -13.65 7.77 5.21
C PRO A 137 -12.78 8.63 4.29
N THR A 138 -11.75 9.29 4.83
CA THR A 138 -10.82 10.15 4.07
C THR A 138 -9.97 9.30 3.13
N ILE A 139 -9.38 8.20 3.62
CA ILE A 139 -8.58 7.26 2.82
C ILE A 139 -9.41 6.69 1.66
N VAL A 140 -10.61 6.19 1.95
CA VAL A 140 -11.51 5.63 0.93
C VAL A 140 -11.97 6.71 -0.04
N GLY A 141 -12.19 7.93 0.43
CA GLY A 141 -12.55 9.09 -0.40
C GLY A 141 -11.48 9.42 -1.43
N GLU A 142 -10.21 9.47 -1.02
CA GLU A 142 -9.09 9.70 -1.94
C GLU A 142 -8.94 8.56 -2.95
N MET A 143 -9.04 7.30 -2.52
CA MET A 143 -9.02 6.15 -3.45
C MET A 143 -10.16 6.23 -4.48
N LYS A 144 -11.39 6.52 -4.03
CA LYS A 144 -12.54 6.69 -4.93
C LYS A 144 -12.34 7.87 -5.89
N ARG A 145 -11.77 8.97 -5.41
CA ARG A 145 -11.44 10.13 -6.24
C ARG A 145 -10.39 9.79 -7.29
N PHE A 146 -9.34 9.05 -6.94
CA PHE A 146 -8.37 8.55 -7.92
C PHE A 146 -9.04 7.71 -8.99
N PHE A 147 -9.91 6.76 -8.61
CA PHE A 147 -10.67 6.02 -9.62
C PHE A 147 -11.56 6.93 -10.46
N ARG A 148 -12.20 7.94 -9.89
CA ARG A 148 -13.02 8.87 -10.67
C ARG A 148 -12.18 9.67 -11.67
N ASP A 149 -11.06 10.21 -11.21
CA ASP A 149 -10.23 11.15 -11.98
C ASP A 149 -9.37 10.38 -13.01
N THR A 150 -8.95 9.14 -12.72
CA THR A 150 -8.23 8.24 -13.65
C THR A 150 -9.18 7.47 -14.58
N SER A 151 -10.35 7.02 -14.09
CA SER A 151 -11.37 6.36 -14.93
C SER A 151 -12.01 7.32 -15.95
N TRP A 152 -11.90 8.63 -15.78
CA TRP A 152 -12.34 9.59 -16.78
C TRP A 152 -11.42 9.64 -18.01
N ALA A 153 -10.13 9.35 -17.83
CA ALA A 153 -9.16 9.28 -18.93
C ALA A 153 -9.37 8.02 -19.81
N VAL A 154 -10.01 6.97 -19.26
CA VAL A 154 -10.29 5.73 -19.97
C VAL A 154 -11.71 5.22 -19.71
N ARG A 155 -12.71 6.06 -19.96
CA ARG A 155 -14.09 5.58 -20.03
C ARG A 155 -14.29 4.92 -21.39
N VAL A 156 -14.37 3.59 -21.42
CA VAL A 156 -14.86 2.83 -22.59
C VAL A 156 -16.15 3.51 -23.07
N PRO A 157 -16.19 4.11 -24.28
CA PRO A 157 -17.36 4.83 -24.78
C PRO A 157 -18.62 3.99 -24.61
N ARG A 158 -19.75 4.64 -24.29
CA ARG A 158 -21.03 3.94 -24.04
C ARG A 158 -21.40 3.00 -25.19
N ARG A 159 -21.15 3.42 -26.44
CA ARG A 159 -21.27 2.61 -27.65
C ARG A 159 -20.54 1.27 -27.54
N LEU A 160 -19.29 1.25 -27.06
CA LEU A 160 -18.51 0.02 -26.91
C LEU A 160 -19.01 -0.86 -25.76
N GLN A 161 -19.58 -0.26 -24.71
CA GLN A 161 -20.22 -1.03 -23.62
C GLN A 161 -21.49 -1.75 -24.09
N GLU A 162 -22.30 -1.06 -24.90
CA GLU A 162 -23.51 -1.61 -25.52
C GLU A 162 -23.14 -2.69 -26.52
N LEU A 163 -22.17 -2.41 -27.39
CA LEU A 163 -21.62 -3.37 -28.34
C LEU A 163 -21.14 -4.66 -27.66
N ARG A 164 -20.49 -4.57 -26.49
CA ARG A 164 -20.07 -5.75 -25.72
C ARG A 164 -21.26 -6.60 -25.28
N ILE A 165 -22.34 -5.97 -24.82
CA ILE A 165 -23.54 -6.68 -24.36
C ILE A 165 -24.19 -7.38 -25.56
N ASP A 166 -24.26 -6.71 -26.71
CA ASP A 166 -24.86 -7.24 -27.92
C ASP A 166 -24.03 -8.37 -28.53
N LEU A 167 -22.69 -8.25 -28.49
CA LEU A 167 -21.77 -9.31 -28.89
C LEU A 167 -21.92 -10.56 -28.02
N ALA A 168 -22.03 -10.42 -26.70
CA ALA A 168 -22.22 -11.56 -25.80
C ALA A 168 -23.55 -12.28 -26.08
N LYS A 169 -24.65 -11.53 -26.17
CA LYS A 169 -25.97 -12.10 -26.48
C LYS A 169 -26.00 -12.80 -27.84
N THR A 170 -25.38 -12.18 -28.84
CA THR A 170 -25.33 -12.73 -30.21
C THR A 170 -24.44 -13.95 -30.28
N ALA A 171 -23.34 -13.97 -29.54
CA ALA A 171 -22.48 -15.14 -29.42
C ALA A 171 -23.23 -16.33 -28.83
N ASP A 172 -23.94 -16.13 -27.71
CA ASP A 172 -24.75 -17.17 -27.07
C ASP A 172 -25.87 -17.68 -28.00
N HIS A 173 -26.56 -16.76 -28.68
CA HIS A 173 -27.62 -17.10 -29.62
C HIS A 173 -27.10 -17.93 -30.80
N LEU A 174 -25.99 -17.51 -31.42
CA LEU A 174 -25.41 -18.24 -32.55
C LEU A 174 -24.80 -19.57 -32.12
N GLU A 175 -24.21 -19.66 -30.92
CA GLU A 175 -23.64 -20.91 -30.40
C GLU A 175 -24.73 -21.98 -30.25
N GLN A 176 -25.92 -21.61 -29.78
CA GLN A 176 -27.07 -22.51 -29.71
C GLN A 176 -27.54 -23.03 -31.08
N HIS A 177 -27.46 -22.19 -32.12
CA HIS A 177 -27.90 -22.56 -33.47
C HIS A 177 -26.83 -23.34 -34.25
N LEU A 178 -25.55 -23.00 -34.07
CA LEU A 178 -24.42 -23.58 -34.81
C LEU A 178 -23.85 -24.83 -34.12
N GLY A 179 -24.14 -25.04 -32.83
CA GLY A 179 -23.54 -26.11 -32.02
C GLY A 179 -22.04 -25.93 -31.78
N ARG A 180 -21.51 -24.73 -32.04
CA ARG A 180 -20.11 -24.32 -31.82
C ARG A 180 -20.05 -22.82 -31.61
N ARG A 181 -18.92 -22.33 -31.07
CA ARG A 181 -18.68 -20.88 -30.99
C ARG A 181 -18.71 -20.22 -32.38
N PRO A 182 -19.38 -19.06 -32.52
CA PRO A 182 -19.40 -18.30 -33.76
C PRO A 182 -18.06 -17.61 -34.04
N THR A 183 -17.75 -17.41 -35.32
CA THR A 183 -16.57 -16.66 -35.79
C THR A 183 -16.81 -15.15 -35.76
N ARG A 184 -15.74 -14.35 -35.89
CA ARG A 184 -15.86 -12.88 -35.98
C ARG A 184 -16.69 -12.44 -37.19
N THR A 185 -16.50 -13.08 -38.34
CA THR A 185 -17.29 -12.83 -39.55
C THR A 185 -18.77 -13.12 -39.34
N GLU A 186 -19.12 -14.21 -38.64
CA GLU A 186 -20.51 -14.58 -38.34
C GLU A 186 -21.18 -13.56 -37.38
N LEU A 187 -20.45 -13.12 -36.36
CA LEU A 187 -20.90 -12.07 -35.45
C LEU A 187 -21.09 -10.73 -36.17
N ALA A 188 -20.14 -10.35 -37.02
CA ALA A 188 -20.17 -9.11 -37.80
C ALA A 188 -21.38 -9.09 -38.74
N HIS A 189 -21.62 -10.18 -39.45
CA HIS A 189 -22.77 -10.31 -40.34
C HIS A 189 -24.11 -10.26 -39.58
N HIS A 190 -24.20 -10.91 -38.40
CA HIS A 190 -25.44 -10.93 -37.61
C HIS A 190 -25.76 -9.58 -36.97
N LEU A 191 -24.74 -8.83 -36.55
CA LEU A 191 -24.89 -7.53 -35.91
C LEU A 191 -24.87 -6.35 -36.90
N HIS A 192 -24.70 -6.61 -38.19
CA HIS A 192 -24.50 -5.59 -39.23
C HIS A 192 -23.33 -4.63 -38.93
N LEU A 193 -22.22 -5.20 -38.47
CA LEU A 193 -20.99 -4.51 -38.14
C LEU A 193 -19.85 -4.97 -39.04
N THR A 194 -18.74 -4.23 -39.06
CA THR A 194 -17.50 -4.74 -39.65
C THR A 194 -16.79 -5.70 -38.68
N GLU A 195 -15.92 -6.57 -39.22
CA GLU A 195 -15.09 -7.42 -38.37
C GLU A 195 -14.15 -6.61 -37.45
N GLU A 196 -13.78 -5.40 -37.87
CA GLU A 196 -12.98 -4.46 -37.07
C GLU A 196 -13.78 -3.90 -35.90
N GLU A 197 -15.04 -3.52 -36.09
CA GLU A 197 -15.92 -3.08 -35.00
C GLU A 197 -16.19 -4.22 -34.01
N VAL A 198 -16.37 -5.45 -34.50
CA VAL A 198 -16.47 -6.65 -33.64
C VAL A 198 -15.18 -6.86 -32.85
N ALA A 199 -14.01 -6.72 -33.50
CA ALA A 199 -12.72 -6.82 -32.83
C ALA A 199 -12.55 -5.71 -31.78
N GLU A 200 -12.97 -4.49 -32.07
CA GLU A 200 -12.94 -3.36 -31.14
C GLU A 200 -13.84 -3.62 -29.92
N GLY A 201 -15.06 -4.11 -30.11
CA GLY A 201 -15.96 -4.49 -29.02
C GLY A 201 -15.42 -5.64 -28.15
N GLN A 202 -14.74 -6.61 -28.76
CA GLN A 202 -14.06 -7.71 -28.05
C GLN A 202 -12.80 -7.23 -27.31
N LEU A 203 -12.03 -6.33 -27.91
CA LEU A 203 -10.83 -5.71 -27.31
C LEU A 203 -11.18 -4.73 -26.20
N ALA A 204 -12.29 -4.01 -26.31
CA ALA A 204 -12.77 -3.11 -25.26
C ALA A 204 -13.07 -3.85 -23.94
N ALA A 205 -13.31 -5.17 -24.01
CA ALA A 205 -13.43 -6.02 -22.83
C ALA A 205 -12.09 -6.32 -22.12
N HIS A 206 -10.95 -6.08 -22.79
CA HIS A 206 -9.61 -6.49 -22.31
C HIS A 206 -8.58 -5.34 -22.25
N GLY A 207 -8.70 -4.30 -23.09
CA GLY A 207 -7.58 -3.40 -23.43
C GLY A 207 -7.69 -1.95 -22.97
N TYR A 208 -8.81 -1.52 -22.39
CA TYR A 208 -8.91 -0.18 -21.79
C TYR A 208 -8.42 -0.14 -20.33
N ALA A 209 -8.08 -1.29 -19.77
CA ALA A 209 -7.07 -1.38 -18.71
C ALA A 209 -5.69 -1.38 -19.40
N THR A 210 -5.13 -0.20 -19.64
CA THR A 210 -3.70 0.04 -19.88
C THR A 210 -2.95 -1.02 -20.71
N ARG A 211 -2.93 -0.91 -22.05
CA ARG A 211 -1.69 -1.20 -22.77
C ARG A 211 -0.89 0.11 -22.83
N SER A 212 0.04 0.25 -21.89
CA SER A 212 1.15 1.22 -22.03
C SER A 212 1.77 0.98 -23.41
N LEU A 213 1.72 1.98 -24.27
CA LEU A 213 2.55 2.04 -25.46
C LEU A 213 3.90 2.54 -24.99
N ASP A 214 4.78 1.62 -24.57
CA ASP A 214 6.21 1.89 -24.51
C ASP A 214 6.89 1.19 -25.68
N THR A 215 7.59 2.03 -26.43
CA THR A 215 8.36 1.80 -27.66
C THR A 215 9.72 1.20 -27.36
#